data_AF-A0A955WN85-F1
#
_entry.id   AF-A0A955WN85-F1
#
_cell.length_a   1.000
_cell.length_b   1.000
_cell.length_c   1.000
_cell.angle_alpha   90.00
_cell.angle_beta   90.00
_cell.angle_gamma   90.00
#
_symmetry.space_group_name_H-M   'P 1'
#
loop_
_entity.id
_entity.type
_entity.pdbx_description
1 polymer ?
#
loop_
_entity_poly.entity_id
_entity_poly.type
_entity_poly.pdbx_seq_one_letter_code
_entity_poly.pdbx_strand_id
1 'polypeptide(L)'
;VGPDDRLAAGDRLTFAGVLDTLVDLQRRRGLEPPQARHVEPGWVMHQAVVSRGSRLEGRGIREMGFRTRYHAAVVGVHRHGERIEQRIGDIVLRHGDTLLLLAAPGFSRAFRDAAEFYLISEVADTERPRHRRAPIALLIMAAVVTLAATQVLPLVTAAAAGSLAMVGTGCLSPGQARRSIDMSVLAVVAAALGIAR
;
A
#
# COMPACT_ATOMS: atom_id res chain seq x y z
N VAL A 1 -3.50 3.95 -25.06
CA VAL A 1 -2.55 5.06 -24.84
C VAL A 1 -1.20 4.57 -25.30
N GLY A 2 -0.64 5.22 -26.32
CA GLY A 2 0.68 4.89 -26.82
C GLY A 2 1.78 5.35 -25.84
N PRO A 3 3.00 4.80 -25.91
CA PRO A 3 4.11 5.20 -25.05
C PRO A 3 4.48 6.69 -25.17
N ASP A 4 4.14 7.34 -26.30
CA ASP A 4 4.46 8.74 -26.59
C ASP A 4 3.31 9.72 -26.32
N ASP A 5 2.15 9.23 -25.87
CA ASP A 5 1.00 10.09 -25.57
C ASP A 5 1.27 10.93 -24.31
N ARG A 6 1.24 12.26 -24.46
CA ARG A 6 1.36 13.19 -23.34
C ARG A 6 0.04 13.28 -22.58
N LEU A 7 0.06 12.80 -21.34
CA LEU A 7 -1.06 12.88 -20.40
C LEU A 7 -1.19 14.29 -19.82
N ALA A 8 -2.40 14.83 -19.84
CA ALA A 8 -2.74 16.12 -19.24
C ALA A 8 -3.43 15.93 -17.86
N ALA A 9 -3.40 16.99 -17.05
CA ALA A 9 -4.10 17.00 -15.78
C ALA A 9 -5.63 16.92 -16.01
N GLY A 10 -6.28 15.94 -15.41
CA GLY A 10 -7.71 15.69 -15.57
C GLY A 10 -8.07 14.56 -16.53
N ASP A 11 -7.08 13.98 -17.24
CA ASP A 11 -7.30 12.84 -18.11
C ASP A 11 -7.77 11.61 -17.33
N ARG A 12 -8.75 10.91 -17.89
CA ARG A 12 -9.32 9.70 -17.30
C ARG A 12 -8.76 8.47 -17.99
N LEU A 13 -7.85 7.80 -17.31
CA LEU A 13 -7.20 6.61 -17.83
C LEU A 13 -7.92 5.35 -17.37
N THR A 14 -8.36 4.56 -18.35
CA THR A 14 -8.87 3.21 -18.13
C THR A 14 -7.72 2.24 -18.41
N PHE A 15 -7.30 1.51 -17.38
CA PHE A 15 -6.24 0.52 -17.50
C PHE A 15 -6.84 -0.89 -17.65
N ALA A 16 -6.40 -1.60 -18.68
CA ALA A 16 -6.67 -3.02 -18.89
C ALA A 16 -5.32 -3.75 -18.86
N GLY A 17 -5.14 -4.69 -17.93
CA GLY A 17 -3.88 -5.38 -17.70
C GLY A 17 -3.87 -6.21 -16.42
N VAL A 18 -2.71 -6.81 -16.11
CA VAL A 18 -2.51 -7.67 -14.93
C VAL A 18 -2.64 -6.85 -13.63
N LEU A 19 -3.19 -7.48 -12.59
CA LEU A 19 -3.50 -6.82 -11.32
C LEU A 19 -2.28 -6.22 -10.61
N ASP A 20 -1.14 -6.89 -10.72
CA ASP A 20 0.13 -6.43 -10.14
C ASP A 20 0.57 -5.08 -10.74
N THR A 21 0.32 -4.88 -12.03
CA THR A 21 0.64 -3.62 -12.73
C THR A 21 -0.24 -2.46 -12.27
N LEU A 22 -1.40 -2.75 -11.68
CA LEU A 22 -2.32 -1.75 -11.12
C LEU A 22 -1.75 -1.12 -9.83
N VAL A 23 -1.00 -1.90 -9.06
CA VAL A 23 -0.27 -1.41 -7.88
C VAL A 23 0.85 -0.46 -8.32
N ASP A 24 1.59 -0.83 -9.37
CA ASP A 24 2.65 0.02 -9.94
C ASP A 24 2.11 1.35 -10.47
N LEU A 25 0.91 1.35 -11.06
CA LEU A 25 0.24 2.57 -11.49
C LEU A 25 -0.13 3.48 -10.31
N GLN A 26 -0.53 2.92 -9.16
CA GLN A 26 -0.76 3.71 -7.95
C GLN A 26 0.53 4.30 -7.35
N ARG A 27 1.69 3.72 -7.65
CA ARG A 27 2.99 4.24 -7.23
C ARG A 27 3.47 5.38 -8.13
N ARG A 28 2.98 5.49 -9.37
CA ARG A 28 3.34 6.57 -10.29
C ARG A 28 2.74 7.91 -9.84
N ARG A 29 3.60 8.91 -9.78
CA ARG A 29 3.25 10.28 -9.39
C ARG A 29 2.23 10.88 -10.37
N GLY A 30 1.14 11.43 -9.84
CA GLY A 30 0.12 12.15 -10.64
C GLY A 30 -1.11 11.32 -11.04
N LEU A 31 -1.13 10.02 -10.77
CA LEU A 31 -2.31 9.18 -11.01
C LEU A 31 -3.13 9.06 -9.73
N GLU A 32 -4.36 9.59 -9.75
CA GLU A 32 -5.32 9.42 -8.68
C GLU A 32 -6.44 8.48 -9.10
N PRO A 33 -6.73 7.40 -8.33
CA PRO A 33 -7.90 6.58 -8.61
C PRO A 33 -9.16 7.44 -8.55
N PRO A 34 -10.11 7.32 -9.49
CA PRO A 34 -11.35 8.10 -9.46
C PRO A 34 -12.19 7.87 -8.19
N GLN A 35 -11.92 6.78 -7.45
CA GLN A 35 -12.58 6.44 -6.19
C GLN A 35 -11.73 6.79 -4.94
N ALA A 36 -10.53 7.36 -5.11
CA ALA A 36 -9.67 7.77 -4.00
C ALA A 36 -10.30 8.85 -3.11
N ARG A 37 -11.35 9.55 -3.60
CA ARG A 37 -12.10 10.55 -2.83
C ARG A 37 -12.83 10.02 -1.58
N HIS A 38 -12.95 8.70 -1.42
CA HIS A 38 -13.61 8.10 -0.25
C HIS A 38 -12.74 7.06 0.47
N VAL A 39 -11.42 7.08 0.23
CA VAL A 39 -10.51 6.17 0.91
C VAL A 39 -10.08 6.82 2.22
N GLU A 40 -10.53 6.24 3.32
CA GLU A 40 -10.08 6.67 4.64
C GLU A 40 -8.59 6.38 4.82
N PRO A 41 -7.85 7.25 5.54
CA PRO A 41 -6.45 7.04 5.82
C PRO A 41 -6.22 5.69 6.52
N GLY A 42 -5.32 4.86 6.00
CA GLY A 42 -4.92 3.60 6.62
C GLY A 42 -5.60 2.34 6.09
N TRP A 43 -6.51 2.45 5.12
CA TRP A 43 -7.05 1.27 4.43
C TRP A 43 -5.98 0.60 3.56
N VAL A 44 -6.02 -0.73 3.50
CA VAL A 44 -5.05 -1.59 2.84
C VAL A 44 -5.72 -2.41 1.75
N MET A 45 -5.01 -2.63 0.64
CA MET A 45 -5.52 -3.42 -0.46
C MET A 45 -5.38 -4.92 -0.17
N HIS A 46 -6.45 -5.66 -0.42
CA HIS A 46 -6.54 -7.09 -0.24
C HIS A 46 -7.08 -7.72 -1.52
N GLN A 47 -6.56 -8.90 -1.83
CA GLN A 47 -7.12 -9.77 -2.86
C GLN A 47 -7.88 -10.88 -2.16
N ALA A 48 -9.17 -11.01 -2.47
CA ALA A 48 -10.06 -11.99 -1.86
C ALA A 48 -10.73 -12.87 -2.93
N VAL A 49 -10.64 -14.19 -2.81
CA VAL A 49 -11.29 -15.13 -3.73
C VAL A 49 -12.63 -15.61 -3.16
N VAL A 50 -13.71 -15.51 -3.93
CA VAL A 50 -15.06 -15.92 -3.51
C VAL A 50 -15.14 -17.45 -3.41
N SER A 51 -15.55 -17.97 -2.24
CA SER A 51 -15.67 -19.40 -1.98
C SER A 51 -16.94 -20.04 -2.59
N ARG A 52 -16.91 -21.38 -2.76
CA ARG A 52 -18.12 -22.15 -3.15
C ARG A 52 -19.12 -22.14 -2.01
N GLY A 53 -20.38 -21.83 -2.29
CA GLY A 53 -21.42 -21.73 -1.25
C GLY A 53 -21.28 -20.48 -0.39
N SER A 54 -20.43 -19.52 -0.82
CA SER A 54 -20.37 -18.21 -0.23
C SER A 54 -21.73 -17.53 -0.32
N ARG A 55 -22.09 -16.79 0.71
CA ARG A 55 -23.23 -15.86 0.67
C ARG A 55 -23.06 -14.79 -0.40
N LEU A 56 -21.87 -14.59 -0.95
CA LEU A 56 -21.58 -13.65 -2.03
C LEU A 56 -21.98 -14.22 -3.40
N GLU A 57 -22.09 -15.54 -3.53
CA GLU A 57 -22.40 -16.20 -4.79
C GLU A 57 -23.82 -15.84 -5.27
N GLY A 58 -23.93 -15.45 -6.54
CA GLY A 58 -25.20 -15.09 -7.17
C GLY A 58 -25.76 -13.72 -6.78
N ARG A 59 -25.06 -12.94 -5.95
CA ARG A 59 -25.51 -11.60 -5.52
C ARG A 59 -24.71 -10.47 -6.13
N GLY A 60 -25.39 -9.36 -6.36
CA GLY A 60 -24.78 -8.12 -6.85
C GLY A 60 -23.92 -7.46 -5.76
N ILE A 61 -22.80 -6.85 -6.14
CA ILE A 61 -21.94 -6.11 -5.20
C ILE A 61 -22.73 -5.01 -4.45
N ARG A 62 -23.64 -4.33 -5.15
CA ARG A 62 -24.46 -3.27 -4.57
C ARG A 62 -25.46 -3.79 -3.53
N GLU A 63 -26.01 -4.97 -3.76
CA GLU A 63 -26.96 -5.64 -2.85
C GLU A 63 -26.26 -6.09 -1.56
N MET A 64 -25.00 -6.56 -1.68
CA MET A 64 -24.23 -7.06 -0.54
C MET A 64 -23.76 -5.98 0.44
N GLY A 65 -23.80 -4.71 0.04
CA GLY A 65 -23.46 -3.59 0.93
C GLY A 65 -22.04 -3.69 1.50
N PHE A 66 -21.05 -3.95 0.65
CA PHE A 66 -19.66 -4.24 1.08
C PHE A 66 -19.08 -3.22 2.07
N ARG A 67 -19.39 -1.94 1.88
CA ARG A 67 -18.91 -0.85 2.76
C ARG A 67 -19.43 -0.98 4.18
N THR A 68 -20.69 -1.36 4.35
CA THR A 68 -21.34 -1.45 5.65
C THR A 68 -21.07 -2.78 6.32
N ARG A 69 -21.07 -3.87 5.55
CA ARG A 69 -20.96 -5.23 6.09
C ARG A 69 -19.53 -5.69 6.34
N TYR A 70 -18.62 -5.32 5.45
CA TYR A 70 -17.23 -5.79 5.46
C TYR A 70 -16.22 -4.69 5.79
N HIS A 71 -16.68 -3.45 5.99
CA HIS A 71 -15.80 -2.26 6.10
C HIS A 71 -14.75 -2.23 4.98
N ALA A 72 -15.20 -2.59 3.78
CA ALA A 72 -14.37 -2.73 2.59
C ALA A 72 -15.08 -2.16 1.36
N ALA A 73 -14.30 -1.64 0.43
CA ALA A 73 -14.77 -1.19 -0.88
C ALA A 73 -14.23 -2.10 -1.97
N VAL A 74 -15.10 -2.60 -2.85
CA VAL A 74 -14.66 -3.36 -4.03
C VAL A 74 -14.14 -2.39 -5.08
N VAL A 75 -12.88 -2.58 -5.47
CA VAL A 75 -12.16 -1.76 -6.46
C VAL A 75 -12.13 -2.44 -7.83
N GLY A 76 -12.24 -3.77 -7.86
CA GLY A 76 -12.29 -4.54 -9.09
C GLY A 76 -12.68 -6.00 -8.85
N VAL A 77 -13.12 -6.64 -9.92
CA VAL A 77 -13.47 -8.06 -9.96
C VAL A 77 -12.78 -8.68 -11.16
N HIS A 78 -12.09 -9.80 -10.94
CA HIS A 78 -11.50 -10.62 -11.98
C HIS A 78 -12.20 -11.97 -12.00
N ARG A 79 -12.43 -12.49 -13.20
CA ARG A 79 -13.07 -13.78 -13.44
C ARG A 79 -12.24 -14.51 -14.50
N HIS A 80 -11.78 -15.72 -14.16
CA HIS A 80 -10.86 -16.50 -15.00
C HIS A 80 -9.60 -15.73 -15.42
N GLY A 81 -9.08 -14.86 -14.55
CA GLY A 81 -7.89 -14.04 -14.83
C GLY A 81 -8.14 -12.75 -15.61
N GLU A 82 -9.35 -12.53 -16.13
CA GLU A 82 -9.72 -11.31 -16.84
C GLU A 82 -10.52 -10.36 -15.95
N ARG A 83 -10.26 -9.05 -16.10
CA ARG A 83 -11.03 -8.02 -15.39
C ARG A 83 -12.42 -7.91 -16.00
N ILE A 84 -13.45 -7.93 -15.16
CA ILE A 84 -14.82 -7.68 -15.61
C ILE A 84 -15.00 -6.19 -15.89
N GLU A 85 -15.22 -5.83 -17.16
CA GLU A 85 -15.47 -4.45 -17.63
C GLU A 85 -16.94 -4.04 -17.46
N GLN A 86 -17.50 -4.26 -16.27
CA GLN A 86 -18.84 -3.82 -15.92
C GLN A 86 -18.77 -2.84 -14.76
N ARG A 87 -19.82 -2.04 -14.60
CA ARG A 87 -19.94 -1.16 -13.44
C ARG A 87 -19.93 -2.02 -12.18
N ILE A 88 -18.96 -1.76 -11.29
CA ILE A 88 -18.69 -2.59 -10.10
C ILE A 88 -19.97 -2.94 -9.32
N GLY A 89 -20.90 -1.99 -9.14
CA GLY A 89 -22.14 -2.23 -8.39
C GLY A 89 -23.08 -3.26 -9.04
N ASP A 90 -23.04 -3.40 -10.36
CA ASP A 90 -23.96 -4.23 -11.14
C ASP A 90 -23.39 -5.64 -11.40
N ILE A 91 -22.15 -5.89 -10.99
CA ILE A 91 -21.50 -7.19 -11.13
C ILE A 91 -22.12 -8.17 -10.14
N VAL A 92 -22.64 -9.27 -10.68
CA VAL A 92 -23.06 -10.45 -9.91
C VAL A 92 -21.85 -11.35 -9.68
N LEU A 93 -21.53 -11.58 -8.41
CA LEU A 93 -20.39 -12.37 -8.00
C LEU A 93 -20.64 -13.87 -8.21
N ARG A 94 -19.61 -14.58 -8.63
CA ARG A 94 -19.62 -16.03 -8.81
C ARG A 94 -18.50 -16.65 -7.97
N HIS A 95 -18.66 -17.92 -7.64
CA HIS A 95 -17.56 -18.70 -7.09
C HIS A 95 -16.31 -18.59 -7.99
N GLY A 96 -15.14 -18.43 -7.35
CA GLY A 96 -13.86 -18.31 -8.04
C GLY A 96 -13.55 -16.90 -8.56
N ASP A 97 -14.49 -15.95 -8.45
CA ASP A 97 -14.19 -14.55 -8.72
C ASP A 97 -13.15 -14.04 -7.72
N THR A 98 -12.21 -13.27 -8.23
CA THR A 98 -11.16 -12.63 -7.44
C THR A 98 -11.46 -11.15 -7.29
N LEU A 99 -11.74 -10.75 -6.06
CA LEU A 99 -12.06 -9.39 -5.68
C LEU A 99 -10.81 -8.64 -5.27
N LEU A 100 -10.66 -7.43 -5.80
CA LEU A 100 -9.72 -6.46 -5.26
C LEU A 100 -10.48 -5.55 -4.29
N LEU A 101 -10.13 -5.63 -3.01
CA LEU A 101 -10.81 -4.96 -1.91
C LEU A 101 -9.87 -3.94 -1.29
N LEU A 102 -10.37 -2.74 -1.04
CA LEU A 102 -9.72 -1.78 -0.16
C LEU A 102 -10.45 -1.80 1.18
N ALA A 103 -9.78 -2.23 2.24
CA ALA A 103 -10.42 -2.53 3.51
C ALA A 103 -9.70 -1.89 4.69
N ALA A 104 -10.44 -1.68 5.78
CA ALA A 104 -9.87 -1.19 7.03
C ALA A 104 -8.78 -2.15 7.60
N PRO A 105 -7.85 -1.63 8.43
CA PRO A 105 -6.87 -2.45 9.11
C PRO A 105 -7.53 -3.61 9.87
N GLY A 106 -6.99 -4.82 9.73
CA GLY A 106 -7.52 -6.01 10.41
C GLY A 106 -8.57 -6.81 9.62
N PHE A 107 -8.98 -6.37 8.43
CA PHE A 107 -9.86 -7.12 7.54
C PHE A 107 -9.36 -8.55 7.27
N SER A 108 -8.06 -8.70 6.95
CA SER A 108 -7.44 -10.01 6.72
C SER A 108 -7.35 -10.91 7.94
N ARG A 109 -7.58 -10.41 9.15
CA ARG A 109 -7.70 -11.23 10.36
C ARG A 109 -9.16 -11.59 10.63
N ALA A 110 -10.06 -10.62 10.45
CA ALA A 110 -11.49 -10.81 10.69
C ALA A 110 -12.15 -11.80 9.70
N PHE A 111 -11.69 -11.82 8.45
CA PHE A 111 -12.31 -12.60 7.38
C PHE A 111 -11.42 -13.72 6.83
N ARG A 112 -10.24 -13.97 7.43
CA ARG A 112 -9.35 -15.09 7.01
C ARG A 112 -10.05 -16.44 7.11
N ASP A 113 -10.77 -16.62 8.22
CA ASP A 113 -11.42 -17.87 8.60
C ASP A 113 -12.93 -17.82 8.30
N ALA A 114 -13.40 -16.75 7.65
CA ALA A 114 -14.78 -16.63 7.25
C ALA A 114 -15.06 -17.54 6.05
N ALA A 115 -16.12 -18.33 6.12
CA ALA A 115 -16.55 -19.24 5.06
C ALA A 115 -16.87 -18.54 3.71
N GLU A 116 -16.85 -17.21 3.67
CA GLU A 116 -17.21 -16.39 2.52
C GLU A 116 -16.04 -16.16 1.53
N PHE A 117 -14.77 -16.39 1.95
CA PHE A 117 -13.58 -16.19 1.12
C PHE A 117 -12.57 -17.35 1.26
N TYR A 118 -11.99 -17.83 0.15
CA TYR A 118 -10.98 -18.92 0.16
C TYR A 118 -9.57 -18.44 0.50
N LEU A 119 -9.23 -17.22 0.07
CA LEU A 119 -7.89 -16.68 0.21
C LEU A 119 -8.02 -15.17 0.34
N ILE A 120 -7.51 -14.62 1.44
CA ILE A 120 -7.30 -13.18 1.61
C ILE A 120 -5.81 -12.94 1.68
N SER A 121 -5.25 -12.49 0.57
CA SER A 121 -3.87 -12.03 0.52
C SER A 121 -3.87 -10.52 0.65
N GLU A 122 -3.12 -10.00 1.61
CA GLU A 122 -2.74 -8.59 1.56
C GLU A 122 -1.92 -8.41 0.29
N VAL A 123 -2.35 -7.50 -0.59
CA VAL A 123 -1.54 -7.18 -1.76
C VAL A 123 -0.32 -6.50 -1.18
N ALA A 124 0.77 -7.26 -1.10
CA ALA A 124 1.99 -6.81 -0.45
C ALA A 124 2.35 -5.45 -1.03
N ASP A 125 2.62 -4.51 -0.12
CA ASP A 125 3.31 -3.27 -0.46
C ASP A 125 2.39 -2.17 -1.05
N THR A 126 1.24 -1.93 -0.41
CA THR A 126 0.43 -0.71 -0.61
C THR A 126 0.87 0.48 0.24
N GLU A 127 2.14 0.55 0.63
CA GLU A 127 2.67 1.80 1.18
C GLU A 127 2.91 2.78 0.04
N ARG A 128 1.87 3.55 -0.29
CA ARG A 128 1.97 4.67 -1.23
C ARG A 128 3.22 5.50 -0.87
N PRO A 129 4.22 5.59 -1.76
CA PRO A 129 5.39 6.41 -1.45
C PRO A 129 4.89 7.84 -1.26
N ARG A 130 5.18 8.45 -0.10
CA ARG A 130 4.71 9.80 0.24
C ARG A 130 5.51 10.84 -0.53
N HIS A 131 5.23 10.95 -1.83
CA HIS A 131 5.92 11.81 -2.80
C HIS A 131 5.94 13.29 -2.40
N ARG A 132 5.01 13.75 -1.54
CA ARG A 132 4.96 15.13 -1.04
C ARG A 132 6.13 15.49 -0.11
N ARG A 133 6.81 14.50 0.50
CA ARG A 133 7.95 14.74 1.41
C ARG A 133 9.31 14.31 0.83
N ALA A 134 9.32 13.81 -0.41
CA ALA A 134 10.53 13.45 -1.13
C ALA A 134 11.62 14.56 -1.19
N PRO A 135 11.30 15.85 -1.44
CA PRO A 135 12.34 16.88 -1.47
C PRO A 135 12.95 17.18 -0.09
N ILE A 136 12.15 17.05 0.99
CA ILE A 136 12.62 17.24 2.36
C ILE A 136 13.53 16.08 2.77
N ALA A 137 13.16 14.85 2.42
CA ALA A 137 14.00 13.68 2.65
C ALA A 137 15.33 13.77 1.90
N LEU A 138 15.32 14.23 0.65
CA LEU A 138 16.53 14.46 -0.14
C LEU A 138 17.44 15.52 0.50
N LEU A 139 16.85 16.61 1.03
CA LEU A 139 17.60 17.66 1.70
C LEU A 139 18.25 17.17 3.00
N ILE A 140 17.53 16.38 3.80
CA ILE A 140 18.08 15.77 5.03
C ILE A 140 19.20 14.79 4.66
N MET A 141 19.00 13.94 3.65
CA MET A 141 20.02 13.00 3.18
C MET A 141 21.28 13.73 2.71
N ALA A 142 21.14 14.79 1.90
CA ALA A 142 22.26 15.61 1.44
C ALA A 142 22.99 16.28 2.62
N ALA A 143 22.26 16.79 3.61
CA ALA A 143 22.84 17.36 4.82
C ALA A 143 23.66 16.31 5.60
N VAL A 144 23.09 15.13 5.87
CA VAL A 144 23.79 14.06 6.59
C VAL A 144 25.05 13.62 5.85
N VAL A 145 24.98 13.45 4.53
CA VAL A 145 26.14 13.07 3.70
C VAL A 145 27.22 14.15 3.76
N THR A 146 26.84 15.43 3.70
CA THR A 146 27.79 16.54 3.77
C THR A 146 28.46 16.62 5.14
N LEU A 147 27.70 16.46 6.22
CA LEU A 147 28.24 16.42 7.59
C LEU A 147 29.18 15.22 7.82
N ALA A 148 28.83 14.05 7.26
CA ALA A 148 29.67 12.86 7.35
C ALA A 148 30.97 12.99 6.52
N ALA A 149 30.87 13.56 5.31
CA ALA A 149 32.00 13.77 4.40
C ALA A 149 32.99 14.81 4.94
N THR A 150 32.48 15.87 5.59
CA THR A 150 33.32 16.91 6.20
C THR A 150 33.94 16.49 7.54
N GLN A 151 33.61 15.29 8.06
CA GLN A 151 34.11 14.74 9.33
C GLN A 151 33.91 15.68 10.54
N VAL A 152 33.00 16.67 10.44
CA VAL A 152 32.72 17.64 11.51
C VAL A 152 32.10 16.94 12.72
N LEU A 153 31.35 15.87 12.48
CA LEU A 153 30.85 14.97 13.52
C LEU A 153 31.18 13.51 13.18
N PRO A 154 31.33 12.64 14.20
CA PRO A 154 31.37 11.20 14.00
C PRO A 154 30.16 10.73 13.18
N LEU A 155 30.39 9.80 12.25
CA LEU A 155 29.35 9.27 11.35
C LEU A 155 28.10 8.81 12.12
N VAL A 156 28.31 8.19 13.28
CA VAL A 156 27.24 7.70 14.16
C VAL A 156 26.34 8.84 14.64
N THR A 157 26.91 9.97 15.06
CA THR A 157 26.15 11.14 15.53
C THR A 157 25.43 11.84 14.38
N ALA A 158 26.06 11.95 13.22
CA ALA A 158 25.42 12.51 12.02
C ALA A 158 24.23 11.66 11.56
N ALA A 159 24.38 10.33 11.55
CA ALA A 159 23.30 9.39 11.22
C ALA A 159 22.16 9.42 12.25
N ALA A 160 22.49 9.50 13.55
CA ALA A 160 21.50 9.61 14.61
C ALA A 160 20.70 10.93 14.51
N ALA A 161 21.37 12.06 14.30
CA ALA A 161 20.71 13.35 14.09
C ALA A 161 19.83 13.36 12.82
N GLY A 162 20.32 12.77 11.72
CA GLY A 162 19.57 12.64 10.47
C GLY A 162 18.30 11.80 10.60
N SER A 163 18.38 10.67 11.32
CA SER A 163 17.21 9.81 11.56
C SER A 163 16.16 10.51 12.44
N LEU A 164 16.58 11.21 13.50
CA LEU A 164 15.71 12.07 14.32
C LEU A 164 15.05 13.17 13.47
N ALA A 165 15.80 13.83 12.59
CA ALA A 165 15.27 14.84 11.68
C ALA A 165 14.24 14.24 10.71
N MET A 166 14.46 13.03 10.17
CA MET A 166 13.49 12.36 9.28
C MET A 166 12.19 11.99 9.99
N VAL A 167 12.25 11.59 11.26
CA VAL A 167 11.06 11.30 12.09
C VAL A 167 10.36 12.60 12.48
N GLY A 168 11.09 13.62 12.93
CA GLY A 168 10.54 14.92 13.32
C GLY A 168 9.89 15.68 12.16
N THR A 169 10.47 15.61 10.97
CA THR A 169 9.87 16.14 9.73
C THR A 169 8.77 15.25 9.16
N GLY A 170 8.47 14.12 9.80
CA GLY A 170 7.44 13.14 9.41
C GLY A 170 7.63 12.56 8.01
N CYS A 171 8.88 12.53 7.52
CA CYS A 171 9.24 11.79 6.30
C CYS A 171 9.09 10.28 6.54
N LEU A 172 9.39 9.84 7.76
CA LEU A 172 9.07 8.50 8.26
C LEU A 172 7.84 8.54 9.18
N SER A 173 6.88 7.64 8.96
CA SER A 173 5.85 7.35 9.96
C SER A 173 6.49 6.62 11.16
N PRO A 174 6.04 6.86 12.41
CA PRO A 174 6.51 6.10 13.58
C PRO A 174 6.37 4.58 13.42
N GLY A 175 5.37 4.12 12.66
CA GLY A 175 5.19 2.71 12.32
C GLY A 175 6.18 2.19 11.29
N GLN A 176 6.60 3.04 10.34
CA GLN A 176 7.65 2.72 9.37
C GLN A 176 9.03 2.70 10.03
N ALA A 177 9.31 3.66 10.91
CA ALA A 177 10.54 3.69 11.72
C ALA A 177 10.73 2.39 12.49
N ARG A 178 9.67 1.87 13.12
CA ARG A 178 9.73 0.61 13.87
C ARG A 178 9.94 -0.61 12.97
N ARG A 179 9.38 -0.64 11.76
CA ARG A 179 9.58 -1.75 10.82
C ARG A 179 10.95 -1.73 10.12
N SER A 180 11.53 -0.54 9.92
CA SER A 180 12.86 -0.38 9.33
C SER A 180 14.01 -0.66 10.30
N ILE A 181 13.72 -0.85 11.59
CA ILE A 181 14.74 -1.25 12.57
C ILE A 181 15.02 -2.73 12.37
N ASP A 182 16.20 -3.01 11.81
CA ASP A 182 16.75 -4.35 11.77
C ASP A 182 17.31 -4.71 13.15
N MET A 183 16.66 -5.68 13.81
CA MET A 183 17.05 -6.16 15.14
C MET A 183 18.44 -6.79 15.14
N SER A 184 18.89 -7.35 14.00
CA SER A 184 20.22 -7.90 13.84
C SER A 184 21.28 -6.80 13.86
N VAL A 185 21.03 -5.66 13.21
CA VAL A 185 21.94 -4.49 13.26
C VAL A 185 22.02 -3.93 14.68
N LEU A 186 20.88 -3.84 15.38
CA LEU A 186 20.83 -3.32 16.74
C LEU A 186 21.58 -4.24 17.72
N ALA A 187 21.49 -5.55 17.52
CA ALA A 187 22.26 -6.54 18.27
C ALA A 187 23.77 -6.39 18.03
N VAL A 188 24.20 -6.14 16.78
CA VAL A 188 25.62 -5.90 16.45
C VAL A 188 26.13 -4.62 17.11
N VAL A 189 25.37 -3.52 17.06
CA VAL A 189 25.76 -2.25 17.73
C VAL A 189 25.83 -2.43 19.24
N ALA A 190 24.86 -3.12 19.85
CA ALA A 190 24.85 -3.41 21.28
C ALA A 190 26.03 -4.30 21.69
N ALA A 191 26.36 -5.32 20.90
CA ALA A 191 27.51 -6.18 21.14
C ALA A 191 28.84 -5.41 21.00
N ALA A 192 28.99 -4.59 19.95
CA ALA A 192 30.17 -3.76 19.74
C ALA A 192 30.39 -2.75 20.87
N LEU A 193 29.32 -2.10 21.36
CA LEU A 193 29.38 -1.21 22.52
C LEU A 193 29.66 -1.95 23.82
N GLY A 194 29.13 -3.17 23.98
CA GLY A 194 29.40 -4.03 25.14
C GLY A 194 30.85 -4.53 25.20
N ILE A 195 31.46 -4.82 24.05
CA ILE A 195 32.87 -5.24 23.92
C ILE A 195 33.81 -4.02 24.04
N ALA A 196 33.36 -2.83 23.67
CA ALA A 196 34.12 -1.58 23.82
C ALA A 196 34.23 -1.08 25.27
N ARG A 197 33.84 -1.90 26.27
CA ARG A 197 34.08 -1.69 27.69
C ARG A 197 35.04 -2.72 28.27
#